data_AF-A0A5J6MDH5-F1
#
_entry.id   AF-A0A5J6MDH5-F1
#
_cell.length_a   1.000
_cell.length_b   1.000
_cell.length_c   1.000
_cell.angle_alpha   90.00
_cell.angle_beta   90.00
_cell.angle_gamma   90.00
#
_symmetry.space_group_name_H-M   'P 1'
#
loop_
_entity.id
_entity.type
_entity.pdbx_description
1 polymer ?
#
loop_
_entity_poly.entity_id
_entity_poly.type
_entity_poly.pdbx_seq_one_letter_code
_entity_poly.pdbx_strand_id
1 'polypeptide(L)'
;MLEDHWPISILGGELRAVSTGEKVTAFEIIFAGQPVSLAPKVEKIESGRAELSITTRDTLLPFVRMHLEKAFSYLQCYFSIEILIGEIETDYIAETEEEKEQIPIKAFGSKKREIPLTLTYDYFTRAVMAAEVGQAPEFEATLVSAARDAMLQERYIDSFRYSFLLMESLYGDGKFKAAQLKDALKQRSDLTSMVATALKQRLPMKRARNSDTDKLLASSPTVEAVIDHMVEKRGFYFHGNIKRHDAWQPHEQEAAEALCALSLEIAMLISHAAAAPMFDAELSKRHYDHAKSVGAIMTMNVKFRFREPGMSFDTDESMNIRVPGTKVTPRMAVYVAREFLQKFEDVAPIATLKSASCVVSGTGQEVFDISFHVGTDSNADQDGKN
;
A
#
# COMPACT_ATOMS: atom_id res chain seq x y z
N MET A 1 -2.89 8.66 -7.90
CA MET A 1 -2.22 8.87 -9.17
C MET A 1 -0.84 8.26 -9.07
N LEU A 2 -0.47 7.35 -9.98
CA LEU A 2 0.91 6.88 -10.12
C LEU A 2 1.71 7.99 -10.81
N GLU A 3 2.58 8.67 -10.08
CA GLU A 3 3.31 9.84 -10.55
C GLU A 3 4.45 9.52 -11.52
N ASP A 4 4.85 8.26 -11.64
CA ASP A 4 5.85 7.73 -12.55
C ASP A 4 5.49 6.29 -12.92
N HIS A 5 5.97 5.80 -14.06
CA HIS A 5 5.81 4.41 -14.49
C HIS A 5 6.70 4.09 -15.70
N TRP A 6 6.99 2.81 -15.88
CA TRP A 6 7.58 2.24 -17.09
C TRP A 6 6.95 0.87 -17.35
N PRO A 7 7.19 0.22 -18.51
CA PRO A 7 6.71 -1.14 -18.71
C PRO A 7 7.42 -2.12 -17.77
N ILE A 8 6.74 -3.17 -17.27
CA ILE A 8 7.35 -4.27 -16.50
C ILE A 8 6.95 -5.63 -17.05
N SER A 9 7.81 -6.63 -16.94
CA SER A 9 7.44 -8.01 -17.29
C SER A 9 6.47 -8.61 -16.26
N ILE A 10 5.42 -9.29 -16.75
CA ILE A 10 4.43 -10.02 -15.94
C ILE A 10 4.00 -11.30 -16.68
N LEU A 11 4.05 -12.47 -16.04
CA LEU A 11 3.56 -13.74 -16.63
C LEU A 11 4.08 -14.06 -18.06
N GLY A 12 5.28 -13.58 -18.42
CA GLY A 12 5.82 -13.72 -19.78
C GLY A 12 5.32 -12.69 -20.81
N GLY A 13 4.44 -11.76 -20.41
CA GLY A 13 4.05 -10.57 -21.15
C GLY A 13 4.62 -9.28 -20.55
N GLU A 14 4.17 -8.14 -21.07
CA GLU A 14 4.56 -6.79 -20.64
C GLU A 14 3.35 -6.03 -20.10
N LEU A 15 3.43 -5.57 -18.86
CA LEU A 15 2.45 -4.69 -18.20
C LEU A 15 2.88 -3.24 -18.38
N ARG A 16 1.99 -2.38 -18.89
CA ARG A 16 2.21 -0.94 -18.96
C ARG A 16 1.01 -0.16 -18.45
N ALA A 17 1.28 1.02 -17.88
CA ALA A 17 0.24 1.94 -17.42
C ALA A 17 -0.27 2.79 -18.59
N VAL A 18 -1.58 2.78 -18.81
CA VAL A 18 -2.26 3.63 -19.80
C VAL A 18 -2.67 4.93 -19.11
N SER A 19 -2.20 6.06 -19.62
CA SER A 19 -2.41 7.38 -19.00
C SER A 19 -3.27 8.28 -19.89
N THR A 20 -4.20 9.00 -19.27
CA THR A 20 -4.92 10.13 -19.88
C THR A 20 -4.51 11.41 -19.16
N GLY A 21 -3.65 12.23 -19.78
CA GLY A 21 -2.97 13.33 -19.10
C GLY A 21 -2.01 12.81 -18.03
N GLU A 22 -2.07 13.35 -16.82
CA GLU A 22 -1.23 12.91 -15.68
C GLU A 22 -1.79 11.70 -14.93
N LYS A 23 -3.01 11.26 -15.27
CA LYS A 23 -3.71 10.17 -14.58
C LYS A 23 -3.48 8.84 -15.29
N VAL A 24 -2.98 7.84 -14.57
CA VAL A 24 -3.12 6.43 -14.99
C VAL A 24 -4.59 6.04 -14.89
N THR A 25 -5.18 5.63 -16.01
CA THR A 25 -6.60 5.28 -16.14
C THR A 25 -6.82 3.79 -16.33
N ALA A 26 -5.81 3.06 -16.81
CA ALA A 26 -5.88 1.61 -16.97
C ALA A 26 -4.47 1.00 -16.92
N PHE A 27 -4.42 -0.32 -16.81
CA PHE A 27 -3.21 -1.10 -17.08
C PHE A 27 -3.49 -2.01 -18.26
N GLU A 28 -2.50 -2.15 -19.13
CA GLU A 28 -2.55 -3.01 -20.30
C GLU A 28 -1.47 -4.07 -20.17
N ILE A 29 -1.82 -5.33 -20.46
CA ILE A 29 -0.89 -6.46 -20.47
C ILE A 29 -0.82 -6.99 -21.90
N ILE A 30 0.39 -7.01 -22.45
CA ILE A 30 0.65 -7.40 -23.83
C ILE A 30 1.43 -8.72 -23.83
N PHE A 31 0.85 -9.73 -24.46
CA PHE A 31 1.52 -10.99 -24.76
C PHE A 31 1.86 -11.03 -26.25
N ALA A 32 3.14 -10.84 -26.61
CA ALA A 32 3.59 -10.89 -27.99
C ALA A 32 3.87 -12.34 -28.44
N GLY A 33 3.77 -12.59 -29.76
CA GLY A 33 4.15 -13.88 -30.36
C GLY A 33 3.31 -15.08 -29.92
N GLN A 34 2.05 -14.86 -29.54
CA GLN A 34 1.16 -15.93 -29.09
C GLN A 34 0.63 -16.75 -30.29
N PRO A 35 0.46 -18.07 -30.14
CA PRO A 35 -0.06 -18.89 -31.22
C PRO A 35 -1.53 -18.54 -31.52
N VAL A 36 -1.86 -18.43 -32.81
CA VAL A 36 -3.22 -18.11 -33.32
C VAL A 36 -4.30 -19.06 -32.75
N SER A 37 -3.92 -20.27 -32.32
CA SER A 37 -4.83 -21.21 -31.66
C SER A 37 -5.46 -20.68 -30.37
N LEU A 38 -4.88 -19.65 -29.74
CA LEU A 38 -5.41 -18.99 -28.53
C LEU A 38 -6.44 -17.90 -28.84
N ALA A 39 -6.59 -17.50 -30.10
CA ALA A 39 -7.62 -16.55 -30.51
C ALA A 39 -9.02 -17.18 -30.42
N PRO A 40 -10.09 -16.38 -30.15
CA PRO A 40 -11.45 -16.87 -30.13
C PRO A 40 -11.83 -17.53 -31.46
N LYS A 41 -12.46 -18.70 -31.39
CA LYS A 41 -12.89 -19.42 -32.60
C LYS A 41 -14.41 -19.35 -32.75
N VAL A 42 -14.84 -19.28 -34.00
CA VAL A 42 -16.25 -19.44 -34.37
C VAL A 42 -16.44 -20.85 -34.90
N GLU A 43 -17.23 -21.66 -34.20
CA GLU A 43 -17.58 -23.02 -34.59
C GLU A 43 -19.03 -23.08 -35.06
N LYS A 44 -19.31 -23.77 -36.17
CA LYS A 44 -20.68 -24.06 -36.60
C LYS A 44 -21.20 -25.26 -35.83
N ILE A 45 -22.37 -25.12 -35.21
CA ILE A 45 -23.06 -26.24 -34.56
C ILE A 45 -24.06 -26.81 -35.57
N GLU A 46 -23.83 -28.05 -36.03
CA GLU A 46 -24.69 -28.71 -37.02
C GLU A 46 -26.05 -29.17 -36.47
N SER A 47 -26.25 -29.14 -35.15
CA SER A 47 -27.51 -29.54 -34.51
C SER A 47 -27.82 -28.73 -33.25
N GLY A 48 -28.57 -27.64 -33.39
CA GLY A 48 -29.06 -26.81 -32.29
C GLY A 48 -29.81 -25.57 -32.78
N ARG A 49 -30.52 -24.86 -31.87
CA ARG A 49 -31.20 -23.59 -32.17
C ARG A 49 -30.25 -22.42 -32.48
N ALA A 50 -28.96 -22.58 -32.25
CA ALA A 50 -27.92 -21.62 -32.57
C ALA A 50 -26.98 -22.22 -33.64
N GLU A 51 -26.81 -21.53 -34.76
CA GLU A 51 -25.99 -21.98 -35.91
C GLU A 51 -24.48 -21.74 -35.70
N LEU A 52 -24.10 -20.95 -34.70
CA LEU A 52 -22.73 -20.55 -34.41
C LEU A 52 -22.46 -20.56 -32.90
N SER A 53 -21.28 -21.02 -32.50
CA SER A 53 -20.71 -20.96 -31.16
C SER A 53 -19.41 -20.18 -31.21
N ILE A 54 -19.24 -19.21 -30.30
CA ILE A 54 -17.97 -18.50 -30.14
C ILE A 54 -17.29 -19.08 -28.90
N THR A 55 -16.12 -19.68 -29.05
CA THR A 55 -15.29 -20.08 -27.92
C THR A 55 -14.41 -18.91 -27.48
N THR A 56 -14.93 -18.08 -26.56
CA THR A 56 -14.19 -17.02 -25.85
C THR A 56 -13.44 -17.56 -24.64
N ARG A 57 -12.59 -18.57 -24.83
CA ARG A 57 -11.69 -19.03 -23.75
C ARG A 57 -10.30 -18.48 -23.96
N ASP A 58 -10.12 -17.22 -23.58
CA ASP A 58 -8.78 -16.72 -23.30
C ASP A 58 -8.20 -17.55 -22.15
N THR A 59 -7.24 -18.40 -22.46
CA THR A 59 -6.61 -19.28 -21.47
C THR A 59 -5.66 -18.53 -20.53
N LEU A 60 -5.21 -17.32 -20.90
CA LEU A 60 -4.31 -16.50 -20.09
C LEU A 60 -5.08 -15.62 -19.10
N LEU A 61 -6.30 -15.19 -19.47
CA LEU A 61 -7.13 -14.31 -18.65
C LEU A 61 -7.32 -14.78 -17.19
N PRO A 62 -7.61 -16.07 -16.90
CA PRO A 62 -7.70 -16.54 -15.50
C PRO A 62 -6.39 -16.37 -14.72
N PHE A 63 -5.24 -16.58 -15.36
CA PHE A 63 -3.93 -16.43 -14.71
C PHE A 63 -3.59 -14.96 -14.48
N VAL A 64 -3.85 -14.11 -15.47
CA VAL A 64 -3.72 -12.65 -15.35
C VAL A 64 -4.58 -12.14 -14.21
N ARG A 65 -5.86 -12.52 -14.18
CA ARG A 65 -6.80 -12.14 -13.13
C ARG A 65 -6.31 -12.56 -11.75
N MET A 66 -5.98 -13.84 -11.57
CA MET A 66 -5.47 -14.36 -10.30
C MET A 66 -4.21 -13.62 -9.86
N HIS A 67 -3.27 -13.37 -10.78
CA HIS A 67 -2.02 -12.70 -10.44
C HIS A 67 -2.23 -11.22 -10.06
N LEU A 68 -3.12 -10.51 -10.76
CA LEU A 68 -3.51 -9.15 -10.40
C LEU A 68 -4.25 -9.13 -9.06
N GLU A 69 -5.20 -10.03 -8.80
CA GLU A 69 -5.89 -10.17 -7.52
C GLU A 69 -4.89 -10.33 -6.37
N LYS A 70 -3.90 -11.21 -6.53
CA LYS A 70 -2.79 -11.37 -5.59
C LYS A 70 -1.98 -10.08 -5.40
N ALA A 71 -1.53 -9.44 -6.48
CA ALA A 71 -0.75 -8.21 -6.40
C ALA A 71 -1.53 -7.11 -5.67
N PHE A 72 -2.81 -6.97 -5.98
CA PHE A 72 -3.65 -5.98 -5.35
C PHE A 72 -3.95 -6.27 -3.88
N SER A 73 -4.00 -7.53 -3.46
CA SER A 73 -4.16 -7.86 -2.04
C SER A 73 -3.03 -7.27 -1.18
N TYR A 74 -1.77 -7.32 -1.65
CA TYR A 74 -0.65 -6.66 -0.99
C TYR A 74 -0.87 -5.15 -0.83
N LEU A 75 -1.37 -4.50 -1.88
CA LEU A 75 -1.64 -3.06 -1.85
C LEU A 75 -2.82 -2.71 -0.95
N GLN A 76 -3.87 -3.54 -0.96
CA GLN A 76 -5.06 -3.37 -0.11
C GLN A 76 -4.74 -3.49 1.38
N CYS A 77 -3.69 -4.22 1.76
CA CYS A 77 -3.22 -4.22 3.15
C CYS A 77 -2.81 -2.82 3.63
N TYR A 78 -2.33 -1.94 2.76
CA TYR A 78 -1.87 -0.58 3.11
C TYR A 78 -2.85 0.53 2.73
N PHE A 79 -3.58 0.33 1.63
CA PHE A 79 -4.39 1.37 1.02
C PHE A 79 -5.83 0.90 0.84
N SER A 80 -6.77 1.83 1.01
CA SER A 80 -8.18 1.56 0.70
C SER A 80 -8.39 1.67 -0.81
N ILE A 81 -8.07 0.61 -1.55
CA ILE A 81 -8.18 0.57 -3.03
C ILE A 81 -9.30 -0.37 -3.46
N GLU A 82 -10.14 0.12 -4.36
CA GLU A 82 -11.08 -0.70 -5.12
C GLU A 82 -10.46 -0.99 -6.49
N ILE A 83 -10.41 -2.26 -6.89
CA ILE A 83 -9.98 -2.64 -8.23
C ILE A 83 -11.14 -3.30 -8.95
N LEU A 84 -11.48 -2.74 -10.11
CA LEU A 84 -12.50 -3.27 -11.00
C LEU A 84 -11.91 -4.36 -11.89
N ILE A 85 -11.47 -5.48 -11.28
CA ILE A 85 -10.92 -6.65 -11.99
C ILE A 85 -12.02 -7.36 -12.82
N GLY A 86 -13.29 -6.98 -12.64
CA GLY A 86 -14.42 -7.44 -13.46
C GLY A 86 -14.59 -6.68 -14.79
N GLU A 87 -13.91 -5.55 -14.98
CA GLU A 87 -14.00 -4.71 -16.19
C GLU A 87 -12.75 -4.89 -17.06
N ILE A 88 -12.41 -6.15 -17.38
CA ILE A 88 -11.27 -6.47 -18.25
C ILE A 88 -11.75 -6.41 -19.70
N GLU A 89 -11.16 -5.49 -20.47
CA GLU A 89 -11.25 -5.49 -21.94
C GLU A 89 -10.08 -6.32 -22.49
N THR A 90 -10.35 -7.16 -23.50
CA THR A 90 -9.33 -8.01 -24.14
C THR A 90 -9.39 -7.79 -25.64
N ASP A 91 -8.31 -7.26 -26.19
CA ASP A 91 -8.16 -7.00 -27.62
C ASP A 91 -7.24 -8.04 -28.26
N TYR A 92 -7.62 -8.54 -29.44
CA TYR A 92 -6.80 -9.43 -30.26
C TYR A 92 -6.35 -8.65 -31.49
N ILE A 93 -5.08 -8.27 -31.53
CA ILE A 93 -4.51 -7.47 -32.61
C ILE A 93 -3.82 -8.42 -33.61
N ALA A 94 -4.35 -8.43 -34.82
CA ALA A 94 -3.80 -9.11 -35.99
C ALA A 94 -2.41 -8.60 -36.39
N GLU A 95 -1.55 -9.50 -36.87
CA GLU A 95 -0.22 -9.13 -37.39
C GLU A 95 -0.26 -8.76 -38.89
N THR A 96 -1.33 -9.10 -39.63
CA THR A 96 -1.52 -8.73 -41.05
C THR A 96 -2.85 -8.01 -41.35
N GLU A 97 -2.93 -7.29 -42.47
CA GLU A 97 -4.12 -6.51 -42.85
C GLU A 97 -5.33 -7.39 -43.23
N GLU A 98 -5.12 -8.66 -43.60
CA GLU A 98 -6.21 -9.61 -43.92
C GLU A 98 -6.97 -10.10 -42.66
N GLU A 99 -6.36 -10.08 -41.48
CA GLU A 99 -6.94 -10.55 -40.22
C GLU A 99 -7.79 -9.46 -39.51
N LYS A 100 -7.57 -8.19 -39.88
CA LYS A 100 -8.19 -6.98 -39.31
C LYS A 100 -9.67 -6.80 -39.66
N GLU A 101 -10.14 -7.42 -40.76
CA GLU A 101 -11.53 -7.31 -41.24
C GLU A 101 -12.53 -8.15 -40.42
N GLN A 102 -12.09 -8.94 -39.44
CA GLN A 102 -12.94 -9.93 -38.76
C GLN A 102 -13.41 -9.55 -37.33
N ILE A 103 -13.22 -8.31 -36.86
CA ILE A 103 -13.44 -7.93 -35.45
C ILE A 103 -14.53 -6.83 -35.30
N PRO A 104 -15.78 -7.16 -34.89
CA PRO A 104 -16.92 -6.23 -34.98
C PRO A 104 -17.30 -5.41 -33.72
N ILE A 105 -16.69 -5.57 -32.55
CA ILE A 105 -17.03 -4.78 -31.34
C ILE A 105 -15.76 -4.33 -30.61
N LYS A 106 -15.64 -3.04 -30.29
CA LYS A 106 -14.36 -2.37 -29.94
C LYS A 106 -14.32 -1.65 -28.57
N ALA A 107 -15.31 -1.85 -27.68
CA ALA A 107 -15.29 -1.54 -26.23
C ALA A 107 -16.71 -1.24 -25.70
N PHE A 108 -16.96 -1.50 -24.41
CA PHE A 108 -18.11 -1.00 -23.65
C PHE A 108 -17.78 -0.97 -22.15
N GLY A 109 -17.96 0.18 -21.49
CA GLY A 109 -17.67 0.33 -20.06
C GLY A 109 -18.56 1.35 -19.35
N SER A 110 -18.70 1.20 -18.03
CA SER A 110 -19.44 2.10 -17.15
C SER A 110 -18.51 2.70 -16.10
N LYS A 111 -18.70 3.96 -15.70
CA LYS A 111 -17.83 4.62 -14.72
C LYS A 111 -18.49 4.71 -13.34
N LYS A 112 -17.78 4.24 -12.31
CA LYS A 112 -17.99 4.63 -10.91
C LYS A 112 -16.91 5.60 -10.44
N ARG A 113 -17.18 6.22 -9.30
CA ARG A 113 -16.53 7.41 -8.74
C ARG A 113 -15.04 7.18 -8.47
N GLU A 114 -14.18 8.03 -9.04
CA GLU A 114 -12.73 8.02 -8.80
C GLU A 114 -12.39 8.52 -7.40
N ILE A 115 -11.71 7.71 -6.58
CA ILE A 115 -10.97 8.18 -5.40
C ILE A 115 -9.49 8.28 -5.82
N PRO A 116 -8.86 9.47 -5.78
CA PRO A 116 -7.45 9.60 -6.14
C PRO A 116 -6.57 8.90 -5.10
N LEU A 117 -5.99 7.77 -5.49
CA LEU A 117 -5.12 6.95 -4.64
C LEU A 117 -3.65 7.34 -4.77
N THR A 118 -3.00 7.81 -3.71
CA THR A 118 -1.57 8.17 -3.73
C THR A 118 -0.67 6.92 -3.60
N LEU A 119 -0.79 6.01 -4.56
CA LEU A 119 0.09 4.85 -4.74
C LEU A 119 1.37 5.27 -5.47
N THR A 120 2.54 4.81 -5.00
CA THR A 120 3.79 4.94 -5.75
C THR A 120 4.00 3.76 -6.67
N TYR A 121 4.69 4.01 -7.77
CA TYR A 121 5.03 2.97 -8.75
C TYR A 121 5.86 1.82 -8.15
N ASP A 122 6.79 2.13 -7.25
CA ASP A 122 7.56 1.13 -6.51
C ASP A 122 6.67 0.13 -5.77
N TYR A 123 5.68 0.60 -5.02
CA TYR A 123 4.69 -0.27 -4.35
C TYR A 123 3.95 -1.15 -5.35
N PHE A 124 3.48 -0.58 -6.46
CA PHE A 124 2.77 -1.33 -7.49
C PHE A 124 3.64 -2.45 -8.07
N THR A 125 4.84 -2.11 -8.55
CA THR A 125 5.74 -3.09 -9.18
C THR A 125 6.18 -4.19 -8.21
N ARG A 126 6.48 -3.85 -6.96
CA ARG A 126 6.86 -4.84 -5.94
C ARG A 126 5.71 -5.74 -5.56
N ALA A 127 4.48 -5.22 -5.52
CA ALA A 127 3.29 -6.02 -5.30
C ALA A 127 3.06 -7.02 -6.45
N VAL A 128 3.27 -6.60 -7.70
CA VAL A 128 3.26 -7.49 -8.88
C VAL A 128 4.33 -8.58 -8.75
N MET A 129 5.58 -8.20 -8.43
CA MET A 129 6.67 -9.18 -8.25
C MET A 129 6.41 -10.14 -7.08
N ALA A 130 5.87 -9.64 -5.96
CA ALA A 130 5.53 -10.47 -4.80
C ALA A 130 4.38 -11.45 -5.11
N ALA A 131 3.45 -11.07 -5.99
CA ALA A 131 2.37 -11.94 -6.42
C ALA A 131 2.83 -13.14 -7.26
N GLU A 132 4.06 -13.11 -7.79
CA GLU A 132 4.69 -14.27 -8.44
C GLU A 132 5.12 -15.33 -7.42
N VAL A 133 5.29 -14.94 -6.15
CA VAL A 133 5.89 -15.77 -5.10
C VAL A 133 4.86 -16.08 -4.02
N GLY A 134 4.53 -17.37 -3.87
CA GLY A 134 3.79 -17.87 -2.71
C GLY A 134 2.32 -17.45 -2.61
N GLN A 135 1.82 -17.44 -1.36
CA GLN A 135 0.47 -17.02 -0.99
C GLN A 135 0.46 -15.51 -0.73
N ALA A 136 -0.48 -14.82 -1.36
CA ALA A 136 -0.70 -13.39 -1.15
C ALA A 136 -1.64 -13.18 0.06
N PRO A 137 -1.62 -12.00 0.71
CA PRO A 137 -2.42 -11.71 1.90
C PRO A 137 -3.90 -11.41 1.57
N GLU A 138 -4.52 -12.26 0.75
CA GLU A 138 -5.90 -12.08 0.25
C GLU A 138 -6.93 -12.05 1.38
N PHE A 139 -6.73 -12.90 2.40
CA PHE A 139 -7.60 -13.00 3.56
C PHE A 139 -7.52 -11.73 4.42
N GLU A 140 -6.30 -11.30 4.74
CA GLU A 140 -6.02 -10.08 5.50
C GLU A 140 -6.55 -8.84 4.77
N ALA A 141 -6.23 -8.72 3.48
CA ALA A 141 -6.66 -7.63 2.62
C ALA A 141 -8.19 -7.50 2.56
N THR A 142 -8.89 -8.62 2.42
CA THR A 142 -10.35 -8.65 2.35
C THR A 142 -10.98 -8.14 3.65
N LEU A 143 -10.55 -8.67 4.80
CA LEU A 143 -11.13 -8.30 6.09
C LEU A 143 -10.77 -6.87 6.51
N VAL A 144 -9.54 -6.42 6.28
CA VAL A 144 -9.15 -5.04 6.56
C VAL A 144 -9.87 -4.06 5.64
N SER A 145 -10.03 -4.36 4.35
CA SER A 145 -10.77 -3.49 3.43
C SER A 145 -12.23 -3.36 3.86
N ALA A 146 -12.89 -4.49 4.18
CA ALA A 146 -14.26 -4.47 4.70
C ALA A 146 -14.37 -3.70 6.03
N ALA A 147 -13.36 -3.79 6.91
CA ALA A 147 -13.32 -3.05 8.16
C ALA A 147 -13.16 -1.54 7.94
N ARG A 148 -12.28 -1.11 7.02
CA ARG A 148 -12.11 0.29 6.63
C ARG A 148 -13.39 0.87 6.03
N ASP A 149 -14.01 0.15 5.10
CA ASP A 149 -15.25 0.57 4.45
C ASP A 149 -16.39 0.72 5.47
N ALA A 150 -16.51 -0.23 6.40
CA ALA A 150 -17.50 -0.14 7.48
C ALA A 150 -17.23 1.05 8.40
N MET A 151 -15.98 1.35 8.75
CA MET A 151 -15.63 2.52 9.56
C MET A 151 -15.94 3.83 8.83
N LEU A 152 -15.63 3.93 7.54
CA LEU A 152 -15.95 5.10 6.70
C LEU A 152 -17.45 5.36 6.59
N GLN A 153 -18.26 4.31 6.70
CA GLN A 153 -19.72 4.38 6.70
C GLN A 153 -20.33 4.50 8.12
N GLU A 154 -19.50 4.74 9.15
CA GLU A 154 -19.91 4.83 10.56
C GLU A 154 -20.60 3.56 11.09
N ARG A 155 -20.42 2.42 10.41
CA ARG A 155 -20.85 1.09 10.85
C ARG A 155 -19.80 0.48 11.77
N TYR A 156 -19.56 1.14 12.91
CA TYR A 156 -18.47 0.83 13.83
C TYR A 156 -18.48 -0.62 14.35
N ILE A 157 -19.67 -1.18 14.60
CA ILE A 157 -19.80 -2.57 15.05
C ILE A 157 -19.38 -3.56 13.96
N ASP A 158 -19.70 -3.27 12.68
CA ASP A 158 -19.29 -4.13 11.56
C ASP A 158 -17.78 -4.01 11.31
N SER A 159 -17.21 -2.82 11.43
CA SER A 159 -15.76 -2.63 11.33
C SER A 159 -15.01 -3.40 12.43
N PHE A 160 -15.51 -3.32 13.66
CA PHE A 160 -15.01 -4.15 14.77
C PHE A 160 -15.17 -5.64 14.46
N ARG A 161 -16.30 -6.06 13.88
CA ARG A 161 -16.55 -7.46 13.50
C ARG A 161 -15.52 -7.98 12.51
N TYR A 162 -15.25 -7.26 11.42
CA TYR A 162 -14.27 -7.70 10.43
C TYR A 162 -12.84 -7.69 10.99
N SER A 163 -12.49 -6.66 11.77
CA SER A 163 -11.20 -6.58 12.45
C SER A 163 -10.99 -7.73 13.44
N PHE A 164 -12.01 -8.05 14.24
CA PHE A 164 -11.95 -9.13 15.21
C PHE A 164 -11.97 -10.51 14.55
N LEU A 165 -12.73 -10.69 13.46
CA LEU A 165 -12.72 -11.93 12.70
C LEU A 165 -11.32 -12.23 12.15
N LEU A 166 -10.59 -11.22 11.70
CA LEU A 166 -9.20 -11.39 11.27
C LEU A 166 -8.32 -11.90 12.41
N MET A 167 -8.40 -11.24 13.58
CA MET A 167 -7.66 -11.64 14.77
C MET A 167 -8.02 -13.06 15.23
N GLU A 168 -9.32 -13.38 15.33
CA GLU A 168 -9.82 -14.69 15.74
C GLU A 168 -9.37 -15.80 14.78
N SER A 169 -9.38 -15.52 13.47
CA SER A 169 -9.03 -16.52 12.44
C SER A 169 -7.54 -16.87 12.44
N LEU A 170 -6.66 -15.87 12.62
CA LEU A 170 -5.21 -16.06 12.57
C LEU A 170 -4.59 -16.47 13.93
N TYR A 171 -5.18 -16.02 15.03
CA TYR A 171 -4.59 -16.14 16.37
C TYR A 171 -5.45 -16.92 17.36
N GLY A 172 -6.70 -17.25 17.02
CA GLY A 172 -7.63 -17.92 17.93
C GLY A 172 -7.46 -19.43 18.06
N ASP A 173 -6.61 -20.08 17.24
CA ASP A 173 -6.34 -21.54 17.31
C ASP A 173 -7.61 -22.42 17.30
N GLY A 174 -8.62 -22.00 16.51
CA GLY A 174 -9.92 -22.66 16.44
C GLY A 174 -10.73 -22.62 17.75
N LYS A 175 -10.37 -21.78 18.71
CA LYS A 175 -11.12 -21.57 19.96
C LYS A 175 -12.15 -20.46 19.76
N PHE A 176 -13.39 -20.71 20.16
CA PHE A 176 -14.50 -19.75 20.03
C PHE A 176 -15.19 -19.42 21.36
N LYS A 177 -14.90 -20.19 22.42
CA LYS A 177 -15.41 -19.93 23.78
C LYS A 177 -14.57 -18.84 24.43
N ALA A 178 -15.21 -17.86 25.06
CA ALA A 178 -14.57 -16.65 25.55
C ALA A 178 -13.28 -16.89 26.37
N ALA A 179 -13.31 -17.77 27.37
CA ALA A 179 -12.13 -18.08 28.18
C ALA A 179 -10.98 -18.67 27.34
N GLN A 180 -11.27 -19.68 26.52
CA GLN A 180 -10.27 -20.34 25.68
C GLN A 180 -9.71 -19.41 24.60
N LEU A 181 -10.55 -18.54 24.03
CA LEU A 181 -10.13 -17.56 23.04
C LEU A 181 -9.24 -16.49 23.66
N LYS A 182 -9.58 -15.98 24.86
CA LYS A 182 -8.72 -15.05 25.61
C LYS A 182 -7.33 -15.65 25.82
N ASP A 183 -7.26 -16.88 26.30
CA ASP A 183 -5.99 -17.56 26.54
C ASP A 183 -5.20 -17.75 25.24
N ALA A 184 -5.85 -18.19 24.16
CA ALA A 184 -5.21 -18.38 22.86
C ALA A 184 -4.62 -17.07 22.32
N LEU A 185 -5.38 -15.98 22.31
CA LEU A 185 -4.93 -14.67 21.81
C LEU A 185 -3.77 -14.10 22.65
N LYS A 186 -3.80 -14.27 23.98
CA LYS A 186 -2.73 -13.79 24.88
C LYS A 186 -1.41 -14.54 24.72
N GLN A 187 -1.45 -15.80 24.31
CA GLN A 187 -0.25 -16.61 24.07
C GLN A 187 0.48 -16.25 22.77
N ARG A 188 -0.12 -15.43 21.90
CA ARG A 188 0.44 -15.03 20.61
C ARG A 188 1.30 -13.76 20.75
N SER A 189 2.61 -13.96 20.78
CA SER A 189 3.60 -12.88 20.97
C SER A 189 3.59 -11.81 19.87
N ASP A 190 3.31 -12.24 18.64
CA ASP A 190 3.10 -11.39 17.46
C ASP A 190 1.88 -10.48 17.66
N LEU A 191 0.71 -11.05 17.97
CA LEU A 191 -0.52 -10.30 18.22
C LEU A 191 -0.38 -9.33 19.41
N THR A 192 0.17 -9.81 20.54
CA THR A 192 0.36 -8.97 21.73
C THR A 192 1.28 -7.78 21.49
N SER A 193 2.31 -7.96 20.65
CA SER A 193 3.19 -6.86 20.20
C SER A 193 2.45 -5.84 19.32
N MET A 194 1.57 -6.31 18.43
CA MET A 194 0.73 -5.43 17.62
C MET A 194 -0.27 -4.64 18.47
N VAL A 195 -0.92 -5.28 19.45
CA VAL A 195 -1.80 -4.59 20.42
C VAL A 195 -1.03 -3.53 21.20
N ALA A 196 0.18 -3.85 21.69
CA ALA A 196 1.03 -2.88 22.38
C ALA A 196 1.39 -1.69 21.49
N THR A 197 1.62 -1.93 20.20
CA THR A 197 1.95 -0.89 19.21
C THR A 197 0.74 0.01 18.95
N ALA A 198 -0.44 -0.57 18.72
CA ALA A 198 -1.68 0.16 18.54
C ALA A 198 -2.03 1.04 19.75
N LEU A 199 -1.78 0.54 20.98
CA LEU A 199 -1.96 1.32 22.20
C LEU A 199 -1.04 2.55 22.28
N LYS A 200 0.21 2.43 21.81
CA LYS A 200 1.20 3.54 21.80
C LYS A 200 0.92 4.57 20.72
N GLN A 201 0.47 4.13 19.56
CA GLN A 201 0.24 4.98 18.39
C GLN A 201 -1.17 5.60 18.35
N ARG A 202 -2.03 5.19 19.28
CA ARG A 202 -3.41 5.67 19.36
C ARG A 202 -3.48 7.19 19.44
N LEU A 203 -4.13 7.80 18.46
CA LEU A 203 -4.54 9.20 18.56
C LEU A 203 -5.77 9.32 19.46
N PRO A 204 -5.80 10.29 20.40
CA PRO A 204 -6.98 10.54 21.20
C PRO A 204 -8.15 10.93 20.30
N MET A 205 -9.32 10.34 20.54
CA MET A 205 -10.53 10.67 19.80
C MET A 205 -10.91 12.14 20.05
N LYS A 206 -11.43 12.81 19.01
CA LYS A 206 -11.84 14.23 19.08
C LYS A 206 -12.92 14.50 20.13
N ARG A 207 -13.74 13.50 20.48
CA ARG A 207 -14.76 13.56 21.53
C ARG A 207 -14.81 12.23 22.27
N ALA A 208 -14.54 12.26 23.58
CA ALA A 208 -14.76 11.08 24.43
C ALA A 208 -16.27 10.82 24.53
N ARG A 209 -16.71 9.60 24.19
CA ARG A 209 -18.13 9.22 24.22
C ARG A 209 -18.52 8.51 25.53
N ASN A 210 -17.59 8.44 26.50
CA ASN A 210 -17.75 7.71 27.76
C ASN A 210 -18.14 6.24 27.58
N SER A 211 -17.74 5.63 26.45
CA SER A 211 -17.92 4.21 26.22
C SER A 211 -17.08 3.38 27.21
N ASP A 212 -17.41 2.10 27.39
CA ASP A 212 -16.58 1.23 28.23
C ASP A 212 -15.16 1.12 27.70
N THR A 213 -15.00 1.17 26.38
CA THR A 213 -13.68 1.20 25.73
C THR A 213 -12.95 2.50 26.05
N ASP A 214 -13.61 3.66 26.00
CA ASP A 214 -12.99 4.94 26.39
C ASP A 214 -12.50 4.90 27.84
N LYS A 215 -13.32 4.36 28.75
CA LYS A 215 -12.98 4.24 30.18
C LYS A 215 -11.78 3.32 30.38
N LEU A 216 -11.75 2.17 29.71
CA LEU A 216 -10.61 1.25 29.73
C LEU A 216 -9.35 1.94 29.19
N LEU A 217 -9.47 2.63 28.07
CA LEU A 217 -8.36 3.27 27.39
C LEU A 217 -7.82 4.52 28.12
N ALA A 218 -8.62 5.13 28.98
CA ALA A 218 -8.23 6.24 29.85
C ALA A 218 -7.43 5.79 31.07
N SER A 219 -7.51 4.51 31.47
CA SER A 219 -6.79 3.96 32.63
C SER A 219 -5.43 3.34 32.28
N SER A 220 -4.91 3.59 31.07
CA SER A 220 -3.64 3.02 30.58
C SER A 220 -3.59 1.49 30.73
N PRO A 221 -4.45 0.77 30.01
CA PRO A 221 -4.67 -0.66 30.23
C PRO A 221 -3.47 -1.50 29.79
N THR A 222 -3.35 -2.69 30.36
CA THR A 222 -2.40 -3.71 29.87
C THR A 222 -2.89 -4.30 28.55
N VAL A 223 -1.97 -4.89 27.77
CA VAL A 223 -2.31 -5.62 26.54
C VAL A 223 -3.34 -6.73 26.81
N GLU A 224 -3.17 -7.48 27.89
CA GLU A 224 -4.10 -8.55 28.26
C GLU A 224 -5.51 -8.02 28.56
N ALA A 225 -5.62 -6.88 29.26
CA ALA A 225 -6.91 -6.25 29.56
C ALA A 225 -7.62 -5.78 28.28
N VAL A 226 -6.86 -5.29 27.29
CA VAL A 226 -7.41 -4.94 25.97
C VAL A 226 -7.91 -6.17 25.23
N ILE A 227 -7.16 -7.27 25.23
CA ILE A 227 -7.59 -8.53 24.61
C ILE A 227 -8.86 -9.05 25.29
N ASP A 228 -8.90 -9.04 26.61
CA ASP A 228 -10.09 -9.46 27.38
C ASP A 228 -11.32 -8.64 27.00
N HIS A 229 -11.16 -7.31 26.95
CA HIS A 229 -12.21 -6.38 26.58
C HIS A 229 -12.71 -6.60 25.15
N MET A 230 -11.82 -6.81 24.18
CA MET A 230 -12.23 -7.12 22.80
C MET A 230 -13.06 -8.41 22.73
N VAL A 231 -12.64 -9.47 23.42
CA VAL A 231 -13.39 -10.74 23.45
C VAL A 231 -14.76 -10.58 24.12
N GLU A 232 -14.84 -9.78 25.19
CA GLU A 232 -16.10 -9.46 25.87
C GLU A 232 -17.04 -8.65 24.98
N LYS A 233 -16.51 -7.63 24.31
CA LYS A 233 -17.29 -6.81 23.37
C LYS A 233 -17.71 -7.57 22.13
N ARG A 234 -16.92 -8.55 21.67
CA ARG A 234 -17.37 -9.52 20.65
C ARG A 234 -18.59 -10.30 21.13
N GLY A 235 -18.59 -10.78 22.37
CA GLY A 235 -19.74 -11.41 23.01
C GLY A 235 -20.99 -10.50 23.00
N PHE A 236 -20.80 -9.24 23.40
CA PHE A 236 -21.86 -8.24 23.48
C PHE A 236 -22.45 -7.84 22.11
N TYR A 237 -21.59 -7.52 21.14
CA TYR A 237 -22.01 -6.97 19.86
C TYR A 237 -22.44 -8.03 18.84
N PHE A 238 -21.84 -9.23 18.85
CA PHE A 238 -22.08 -10.21 17.78
C PHE A 238 -23.16 -11.23 18.14
N HIS A 239 -23.38 -11.48 19.44
CA HIS A 239 -24.38 -12.42 19.94
C HIS A 239 -25.53 -11.69 20.62
N GLY A 240 -26.13 -10.75 19.87
CA GLY A 240 -27.21 -9.90 20.35
C GLY A 240 -28.32 -10.74 20.98
N ASN A 241 -28.63 -10.46 22.24
CA ASN A 241 -29.78 -11.03 22.94
C ASN A 241 -30.82 -9.92 23.11
N ILE A 242 -31.87 -9.95 22.28
CA ILE A 242 -32.95 -8.95 22.30
C ILE A 242 -33.63 -8.85 23.67
N LYS A 243 -33.54 -9.89 24.51
CA LYS A 243 -34.11 -9.89 25.87
C LYS A 243 -33.23 -9.19 26.91
N ARG A 244 -31.99 -8.84 26.56
CA ARG A 244 -31.04 -8.17 27.46
C ARG A 244 -31.42 -6.69 27.55
N HIS A 245 -31.56 -6.17 28.77
CA HIS A 245 -31.99 -4.78 28.98
C HIS A 245 -31.04 -3.72 28.39
N ASP A 246 -29.75 -4.06 28.31
CA ASP A 246 -28.68 -3.25 27.75
C ASP A 246 -28.23 -3.77 26.37
N ALA A 247 -29.12 -4.43 25.61
CA ALA A 247 -28.82 -4.84 24.24
C ALA A 247 -28.59 -3.60 23.35
N TRP A 248 -27.49 -3.61 22.61
CA TRP A 248 -27.19 -2.57 21.62
C TRP A 248 -28.27 -2.53 20.52
N GLN A 249 -28.57 -1.35 20.00
CA GLN A 249 -29.52 -1.16 18.90
C GLN A 249 -28.79 -0.87 17.57
N PRO A 250 -29.34 -1.28 16.41
CA PRO A 250 -28.73 -1.03 15.10
C PRO A 250 -28.31 0.42 14.83
N HIS A 251 -29.07 1.37 15.34
CA HIS A 251 -28.83 2.81 15.20
C HIS A 251 -27.84 3.39 16.23
N GLU A 252 -27.45 2.63 17.25
CA GLU A 252 -26.55 3.04 18.34
C GLU A 252 -25.12 2.54 18.08
N GLN A 253 -24.48 3.03 17.01
CA GLN A 253 -23.11 2.64 16.65
C GLN A 253 -22.05 3.36 17.49
N GLU A 254 -22.33 4.60 17.94
CA GLU A 254 -21.33 5.52 18.51
C GLU A 254 -20.57 4.93 19.73
N ALA A 255 -21.23 4.11 20.54
CA ALA A 255 -20.59 3.47 21.70
C ALA A 255 -19.47 2.50 21.31
N ALA A 256 -19.45 2.01 20.07
CA ALA A 256 -18.43 1.11 19.55
C ALA A 256 -17.28 1.84 18.82
N GLU A 257 -17.36 3.16 18.62
CA GLU A 257 -16.40 3.93 17.80
C GLU A 257 -14.95 3.76 18.29
N ALA A 258 -14.71 3.89 19.61
CA ALA A 258 -13.38 3.72 20.20
C ALA A 258 -12.84 2.29 20.05
N LEU A 259 -13.72 1.30 20.16
CA LEU A 259 -13.36 -0.11 19.98
C LEU A 259 -13.04 -0.41 18.51
N CYS A 260 -13.87 0.10 17.60
CA CYS A 260 -13.68 0.05 16.17
C CYS A 260 -12.31 0.60 15.79
N ALA A 261 -12.01 1.84 16.17
CA ALA A 261 -10.73 2.48 15.85
C ALA A 261 -9.53 1.67 16.35
N LEU A 262 -9.56 1.21 17.61
CA LEU A 262 -8.49 0.38 18.18
C LEU A 262 -8.34 -0.96 17.42
N SER A 263 -9.46 -1.65 17.18
CA SER A 263 -9.44 -2.95 16.51
C SER A 263 -9.00 -2.86 15.06
N LEU A 264 -9.36 -1.78 14.36
CA LEU A 264 -8.93 -1.53 13.00
C LEU A 264 -7.43 -1.25 12.95
N GLU A 265 -6.88 -0.49 13.89
CA GLU A 265 -5.43 -0.26 13.98
C GLU A 265 -4.67 -1.58 14.16
N ILE A 266 -5.15 -2.46 15.04
CA ILE A 266 -4.55 -3.80 15.23
C ILE A 266 -4.67 -4.63 13.94
N ALA A 267 -5.83 -4.62 13.28
CA ALA A 267 -6.04 -5.32 12.02
C ALA A 267 -5.12 -4.79 10.90
N MET A 268 -4.89 -3.47 10.86
CA MET A 268 -3.95 -2.85 9.93
C MET A 268 -2.50 -3.27 10.19
N LEU A 269 -2.08 -3.36 11.45
CA LEU A 269 -0.75 -3.88 11.80
C LEU A 269 -0.57 -5.34 11.35
N ILE A 270 -1.61 -6.17 11.53
CA ILE A 270 -1.65 -7.56 11.04
C ILE A 270 -1.52 -7.59 9.51
N SER A 271 -2.33 -6.81 8.79
CA SER A 271 -2.31 -6.81 7.33
C SER A 271 -0.99 -6.25 6.77
N HIS A 272 -0.40 -5.23 7.40
CA HIS A 272 0.91 -4.72 7.01
C HIS A 272 1.99 -5.79 7.17
N ALA A 273 1.99 -6.54 8.26
CA ALA A 273 2.93 -7.64 8.47
C ALA A 273 2.75 -8.75 7.44
N ALA A 274 1.51 -9.11 7.09
CA ALA A 274 1.24 -10.11 6.05
C ALA A 274 1.69 -9.65 4.65
N ALA A 275 1.61 -8.35 4.37
CA ALA A 275 2.08 -7.76 3.12
C ALA A 275 3.56 -7.35 3.14
N ALA A 276 4.29 -7.57 4.24
CA ALA A 276 5.72 -7.26 4.36
C ALA A 276 6.62 -7.90 3.28
N PRO A 277 6.34 -9.12 2.76
CA PRO A 277 7.16 -9.72 1.71
C PRO A 277 7.33 -8.86 0.46
N MET A 278 6.39 -7.96 0.15
CA MET A 278 6.58 -7.03 -0.98
C MET A 278 7.76 -6.06 -0.80
N PHE A 279 8.28 -5.91 0.43
CA PHE A 279 9.44 -5.09 0.73
C PHE A 279 10.74 -5.87 0.87
N ASP A 280 10.73 -7.16 0.53
CA ASP A 280 11.96 -7.96 0.55
C ASP A 280 13.05 -7.29 -0.30
N ALA A 281 14.29 -7.32 0.22
CA ALA A 281 15.42 -6.67 -0.41
C ALA A 281 15.67 -7.18 -1.84
N GLU A 282 15.35 -8.46 -2.10
CA GLU A 282 15.42 -9.06 -3.42
C GLU A 282 14.44 -8.39 -4.42
N LEU A 283 13.21 -8.11 -4.00
CA LEU A 283 12.22 -7.45 -4.86
C LEU A 283 12.60 -5.99 -5.12
N SER A 284 13.18 -5.32 -4.12
CA SER A 284 13.75 -3.98 -4.27
C SER A 284 14.87 -3.96 -5.31
N LYS A 285 15.77 -4.95 -5.23
CA LYS A 285 16.87 -5.12 -6.20
C LYS A 285 16.33 -5.45 -7.59
N ARG A 286 15.35 -6.35 -7.70
CA ARG A 286 14.72 -6.71 -8.97
C ARG A 286 14.03 -5.52 -9.62
N HIS A 287 13.31 -4.70 -8.85
CA HIS A 287 12.73 -3.43 -9.31
C HIS A 287 13.81 -2.51 -9.89
N TYR A 288 14.92 -2.32 -9.17
CA TYR A 288 16.02 -1.49 -9.62
C TYR A 288 16.71 -2.04 -10.88
N ASP A 289 17.02 -3.34 -10.91
CA ASP A 289 17.68 -3.99 -12.04
C ASP A 289 16.80 -3.95 -13.30
N HIS A 290 15.48 -4.11 -13.14
CA HIS A 290 14.52 -3.94 -14.23
C HIS A 290 14.46 -2.49 -14.71
N ALA A 291 14.38 -1.52 -13.80
CA ALA A 291 14.39 -0.10 -14.16
C ALA A 291 15.66 0.24 -14.97
N LYS A 292 16.81 -0.33 -14.58
CA LYS A 292 18.08 -0.22 -15.32
C LYS A 292 18.02 -0.86 -16.70
N SER A 293 17.43 -2.05 -16.86
CA SER A 293 17.39 -2.73 -18.15
C SER A 293 16.54 -2.01 -19.19
N VAL A 294 15.48 -1.31 -18.75
CA VAL A 294 14.60 -0.54 -19.64
C VAL A 294 15.00 0.94 -19.76
N GLY A 295 16.12 1.34 -19.16
CA GLY A 295 16.61 2.72 -19.22
C GLY A 295 15.86 3.71 -18.30
N ALA A 296 14.99 3.24 -17.42
CA ALA A 296 14.26 4.03 -16.42
C ALA A 296 15.13 4.29 -15.17
N ILE A 297 16.33 4.85 -15.35
CA ILE A 297 17.21 5.26 -14.25
C ILE A 297 17.56 6.74 -14.40
N MET A 298 17.21 7.52 -13.38
CA MET A 298 17.63 8.92 -13.26
C MET A 298 18.92 9.00 -12.45
N THR A 299 19.85 9.84 -12.90
CA THR A 299 21.07 10.16 -12.13
C THR A 299 20.93 11.55 -11.54
N MET A 300 20.84 11.62 -10.22
CA MET A 300 20.71 12.85 -9.46
C MET A 300 22.10 13.34 -9.05
N ASN A 301 22.49 14.54 -9.47
CA ASN A 301 23.73 15.17 -9.06
C ASN A 301 23.44 16.10 -7.88
N VAL A 302 23.91 15.72 -6.70
CA VAL A 302 23.80 16.53 -5.48
C VAL A 302 25.11 17.28 -5.31
N LYS A 303 25.06 18.61 -5.34
CA LYS A 303 26.17 19.50 -5.02
C LYS A 303 25.97 20.01 -3.60
N PHE A 304 27.00 19.96 -2.77
CA PHE A 304 26.85 20.32 -1.37
C PHE A 304 28.09 21.04 -0.85
N ARG A 305 27.86 21.86 0.17
CA ARG A 305 28.88 22.67 0.82
C ARG A 305 28.96 22.29 2.29
N PHE A 306 30.17 22.05 2.78
CA PHE A 306 30.40 21.69 4.18
C PHE A 306 31.69 22.30 4.72
N ARG A 307 31.89 22.20 6.04
CA ARG A 307 33.12 22.62 6.71
C ARG A 307 33.57 21.58 7.72
N GLU A 308 34.80 21.14 7.62
CA GLU A 308 35.42 20.28 8.63
C GLU A 308 35.95 21.08 9.83
N PRO A 309 36.02 20.47 11.03
CA PRO A 309 36.65 21.12 12.18
C PRO A 309 38.09 21.51 11.90
N GLY A 310 38.44 22.77 12.19
CA GLY A 310 39.79 23.29 11.97
C GLY A 310 40.04 23.92 10.59
N MET A 311 39.09 23.82 9.65
CA MET A 311 39.15 24.53 8.38
C MET A 311 38.57 25.94 8.49
N SER A 312 39.23 26.91 7.86
CA SER A 312 38.77 28.31 7.81
C SER A 312 37.82 28.61 6.64
N PHE A 313 37.71 27.69 5.69
CA PHE A 313 36.91 27.85 4.47
C PHE A 313 35.94 26.67 4.30
N ASP A 314 34.85 26.92 3.58
CA ASP A 314 33.92 25.87 3.19
C ASP A 314 34.47 25.10 1.98
N THR A 315 34.16 23.81 1.94
CA THR A 315 34.49 22.91 0.83
C THR A 315 33.21 22.63 0.04
N ASP A 316 33.29 22.74 -1.29
CA ASP A 316 32.23 22.38 -2.22
C ASP A 316 32.53 21.01 -2.84
N GLU A 317 31.58 20.09 -2.76
CA GLU A 317 31.68 18.73 -3.31
C GLU A 317 30.42 18.33 -4.05
N SER A 318 30.47 17.18 -4.74
CA SER A 318 29.30 16.63 -5.41
C SER A 318 29.26 15.11 -5.39
N MET A 319 28.06 14.56 -5.35
CA MET A 319 27.84 13.12 -5.44
C MET A 319 26.70 12.79 -6.39
N ASN A 320 26.79 11.61 -7.00
CA ASN A 320 25.73 11.10 -7.87
C ASN A 320 24.92 10.02 -7.16
N ILE A 321 23.61 10.17 -7.16
CA ILE A 321 22.65 9.20 -6.62
C ILE A 321 21.80 8.70 -7.79
N ARG A 322 21.81 7.39 -8.03
CA ARG A 322 21.02 6.77 -9.10
C ARG A 322 19.73 6.23 -8.53
N VAL A 323 18.59 6.60 -9.12
CA VAL A 323 17.26 6.21 -8.65
C VAL A 323 16.41 5.69 -9.81
N PRO A 324 15.59 4.65 -9.58
CA PRO A 324 14.57 4.23 -10.54
C PRO A 324 13.60 5.36 -10.84
N GLY A 325 13.35 5.61 -12.12
CA GLY A 325 12.38 6.59 -12.56
C GLY A 325 12.58 7.11 -13.98
N THR A 326 11.52 7.70 -14.53
CA THR A 326 11.53 8.41 -15.81
C THR A 326 11.28 9.91 -15.66
N LYS A 327 10.77 10.34 -14.50
CA LYS A 327 10.54 11.75 -14.16
C LYS A 327 10.73 12.01 -12.67
N VAL A 328 11.11 13.26 -12.35
CA VAL A 328 11.24 13.71 -10.97
C VAL A 328 9.87 13.77 -10.30
N THR A 329 9.77 13.18 -9.11
CA THR A 329 8.58 13.26 -8.25
C THR A 329 8.95 13.83 -6.88
N PRO A 330 8.00 14.44 -6.13
CA PRO A 330 8.27 14.95 -4.79
C PRO A 330 8.81 13.86 -3.84
N ARG A 331 8.28 12.64 -3.93
CA ARG A 331 8.77 11.51 -3.12
C ARG A 331 10.20 11.11 -3.48
N MET A 332 10.53 11.13 -4.77
CA MET A 332 11.89 10.90 -5.23
C MET A 332 12.84 11.98 -4.70
N ALA A 333 12.44 13.25 -4.69
CA ALA A 333 13.26 14.33 -4.12
C ALA A 333 13.56 14.10 -2.63
N VAL A 334 12.55 13.74 -1.83
CA VAL A 334 12.72 13.42 -0.41
C VAL A 334 13.62 12.20 -0.21
N TYR A 335 13.44 11.15 -1.02
CA TYR A 335 14.29 9.96 -0.97
C TYR A 335 15.75 10.31 -1.24
N VAL A 336 16.02 11.04 -2.33
CA VAL A 336 17.38 11.45 -2.72
C VAL A 336 18.02 12.33 -1.64
N ALA A 337 17.26 13.25 -1.05
CA ALA A 337 17.74 14.08 0.06
C ALA A 337 18.13 13.25 1.28
N ARG A 338 17.30 12.26 1.67
CA ARG A 338 17.60 11.36 2.79
C ARG A 338 18.83 10.49 2.52
N GLU A 339 18.92 9.89 1.34
CA GLU A 339 20.09 9.09 0.93
C GLU A 339 21.37 9.92 0.91
N PHE A 340 21.28 11.17 0.43
CA PHE A 340 22.39 12.11 0.47
C PHE A 340 22.84 12.38 1.91
N LEU A 341 21.91 12.74 2.80
CA LEU A 341 22.23 13.05 4.20
C LEU A 341 22.89 11.85 4.90
N GLN A 342 22.35 10.65 4.71
CA GLN A 342 22.94 9.43 5.27
C GLN A 342 24.39 9.22 4.77
N LYS A 343 24.62 9.32 3.46
CA LYS A 343 25.96 9.17 2.88
C LYS A 343 26.93 10.26 3.34
N PHE A 344 26.43 11.48 3.51
CA PHE A 344 27.24 12.58 4.01
C PHE A 344 27.69 12.33 5.45
N GLU A 345 26.79 11.86 6.32
CA GLU A 345 27.13 11.48 7.70
C GLU A 345 28.16 10.35 7.76
N ASP A 346 28.08 9.37 6.85
CA ASP A 346 29.04 8.26 6.79
C ASP A 346 30.45 8.72 6.32
N VAL A 347 30.52 9.66 5.38
CA VAL A 347 31.78 10.11 4.76
C VAL A 347 32.45 11.23 5.58
N ALA A 348 31.65 12.12 6.16
CA ALA A 348 32.12 13.33 6.85
C ALA A 348 31.41 13.53 8.21
N PRO A 349 31.53 12.59 9.17
CA PRO A 349 30.71 12.55 10.39
C PRO A 349 30.92 13.74 11.34
N ILE A 350 32.06 14.43 11.23
CA ILE A 350 32.39 15.60 12.05
C ILE A 350 32.22 16.93 11.30
N ALA A 351 31.87 16.88 10.01
CA ALA A 351 31.70 18.06 9.19
C ALA A 351 30.35 18.73 9.44
N THR A 352 30.34 20.06 9.38
CA THR A 352 29.09 20.83 9.39
C THR A 352 28.61 21.05 7.96
N LEU A 353 27.54 20.39 7.57
CA LEU A 353 26.84 20.65 6.31
C LEU A 353 26.21 22.05 6.33
N LYS A 354 26.43 22.83 5.26
CA LYS A 354 25.92 24.20 5.11
C LYS A 354 24.75 24.27 4.13
N SER A 355 24.89 23.63 2.98
CA SER A 355 23.83 23.58 1.96
C SER A 355 24.00 22.38 1.05
N ALA A 356 22.91 22.00 0.39
CA ALA A 356 22.91 20.99 -0.67
C ALA A 356 21.84 21.34 -1.70
N SER A 357 22.19 21.28 -2.98
CA SER A 357 21.24 21.40 -4.10
C SER A 357 21.36 20.20 -5.02
N CYS A 358 20.25 19.78 -5.59
CA CYS A 358 20.18 18.60 -6.42
C CYS A 358 19.54 18.91 -7.76
N VAL A 359 20.17 18.45 -8.83
CA VAL A 359 19.66 18.51 -10.20
C VAL A 359 19.69 17.14 -10.87
N VAL A 360 18.81 16.92 -11.83
CA VAL A 360 18.87 15.74 -12.72
C VAL A 360 20.03 15.90 -13.69
N SER A 361 20.93 14.91 -13.72
CA SER A 361 22.05 14.88 -14.68
C SER A 361 21.52 14.77 -16.10
N GLY A 362 22.02 15.62 -17.00
CA GLY A 362 21.63 15.66 -18.41
C GLY A 362 20.53 16.67 -18.72
N THR A 363 19.48 16.78 -17.91
CA THR A 363 18.41 17.78 -18.12
C THR A 363 18.62 19.06 -17.34
N GLY A 364 19.34 19.02 -16.22
CA GLY A 364 19.51 20.16 -15.31
C GLY A 364 18.25 20.52 -14.53
N GLN A 365 17.20 19.69 -14.58
CA GLN A 365 15.97 19.92 -13.82
C GLN A 365 16.27 19.96 -12.32
N GLU A 366 15.83 21.02 -11.65
CA GLU A 366 15.97 21.17 -10.20
C GLU A 366 15.09 20.17 -9.46
N VAL A 367 15.67 19.55 -8.42
CA VAL A 367 15.00 18.53 -7.60
C VAL A 367 14.75 19.05 -6.19
N PHE A 368 15.77 19.63 -5.56
CA PHE A 368 15.65 20.33 -4.27
C PHE A 368 16.82 21.30 -4.06
N ASP A 369 16.61 22.24 -3.14
CA ASP A 369 17.63 23.07 -2.51
C ASP A 369 17.39 23.08 -1.00
N ILE A 370 18.44 22.81 -0.21
CA ILE A 370 18.42 22.75 1.24
C ILE A 370 19.54 23.64 1.78
N SER A 371 19.20 24.53 2.72
CA SER A 371 20.15 25.39 3.43
C SER A 371 20.00 25.21 4.95
N PHE A 372 21.13 25.07 5.65
CA PHE A 372 21.15 24.86 7.09
C PHE A 372 21.65 26.12 7.82
N HIS A 373 20.86 26.61 8.76
CA HIS A 373 21.21 27.76 9.59
C HIS A 373 21.57 27.28 10.99
N VAL A 374 22.84 27.45 11.37
CA VAL A 374 23.26 27.29 12.77
C VAL A 374 23.07 28.64 13.45
N GLY A 375 22.12 28.72 14.39
CA GLY A 375 21.97 29.91 15.23
C GLY A 375 23.27 30.16 15.97
N THR A 376 23.89 31.31 15.75
CA THR A 376 24.93 31.80 16.64
C THR A 376 24.26 32.18 17.95
N ASP A 377 24.56 31.49 19.05
CA ASP A 377 24.19 31.95 20.39
C ASP A 377 24.86 33.30 20.66
N SER A 378 24.15 34.37 20.30
CA SER A 378 24.40 35.71 20.79
C SER A 378 23.76 35.82 22.17
N ASN A 379 24.56 35.61 23.22
CA ASN A 379 24.55 36.41 24.47
C ASN A 379 25.51 35.83 25.52
N ALA A 380 26.78 36.13 25.36
CA ALA A 380 27.76 36.18 26.45
C ALA A 380 28.44 37.55 26.37
N ASP A 381 27.67 38.60 26.66
CA ASP A 381 28.18 39.94 26.99
C ASP A 381 27.04 40.81 27.55
N GLN A 382 26.58 40.48 28.75
CA GLN A 382 26.11 41.48 29.71
C GLN A 382 26.59 41.09 31.10
N ASP A 383 27.89 41.26 31.30
CA ASP A 383 28.42 41.60 32.62
C ASP A 383 29.20 42.91 32.49
N GLY A 384 28.83 43.88 33.33
CA GLY A 384 29.65 45.05 33.61
C GLY A 384 29.32 46.32 32.83
N LYS A 385 28.46 47.16 33.44
CA LYS A 385 28.80 48.55 33.78
C LYS A 385 27.72 49.19 34.67
N ASN A 386 28.15 49.42 35.93
CA ASN A 386 27.79 50.45 36.91
C ASN A 386 26.35 50.95 37.01
#